data_AF-A0AAD2D2C5-F1
#
_entry.id   AF-A0AAD2D2C5-F1
#
_cell.length_a   1.000
_cell.length_b   1.000
_cell.length_c   1.000
_cell.angle_alpha   90.00
_cell.angle_beta   90.00
_cell.angle_gamma   90.00
#
_symmetry.space_group_name_H-M   'P 1'
#
loop_
_entity.id
_entity.type
_entity.pdbx_description
1 polymer ?
#
loop_
_entity_poly.entity_id
_entity_poly.type
_entity_poly.pdbx_seq_one_letter_code
_entity_poly.pdbx_strand_id
1 'polypeptide(L)'
;MFRSFRNLLKLNLSHNYLKHLPDTDCFEELVSLKILFLHCNKKLTGLPKVIHLTLYSNKVATVPGYRHYMVNCIPSLLTLDYCVITDEEQTEDVSFCARFRAMNKYINICIPEFIPNITDEMHLFNLEVDIYRFKRINELNSPSIRIQSLFRGFRARTTYKNYFTTKKKNIIQIQKSIRGCLLCGKLKLELYHIMRQEGLAHLTLTKHQVKKSVAKAKIFKAVQFRLKRIREKNCIKNMLSRCRKFSEEESPEL
;
A
#
# COMPACT_ATOMS: atom_id res chain seq x y z
N MET A 1 -1.74 42.30 -21.83
CA MET A 1 -2.77 42.13 -22.89
C MET A 1 -3.55 40.82 -22.73
N PHE A 2 -2.95 39.78 -22.14
CA PHE A 2 -3.60 38.48 -21.97
C PHE A 2 -4.16 38.20 -20.56
N ARG A 3 -4.07 39.15 -19.63
CA ARG A 3 -4.58 39.08 -18.24
C ARG A 3 -5.94 38.43 -18.05
N SER A 4 -6.86 38.59 -19.00
CA SER A 4 -8.23 38.06 -18.90
C SER A 4 -8.38 36.61 -19.37
N PHE A 5 -7.38 36.03 -20.06
CA PHE A 5 -7.47 34.71 -20.72
C PHE A 5 -6.79 33.59 -19.94
N ARG A 6 -7.01 33.52 -18.62
CA ARG A 6 -6.36 32.53 -17.74
C ARG A 6 -6.73 31.08 -18.04
N ASN A 7 -7.87 30.85 -18.67
CA ASN A 7 -8.39 29.52 -19.00
C ASN A 7 -8.13 29.12 -20.46
N LEU A 8 -7.40 29.92 -21.24
CA LEU A 8 -7.09 29.61 -22.63
C LEU A 8 -6.12 28.42 -22.70
N LEU A 9 -6.52 27.34 -23.38
CA LEU A 9 -5.74 26.10 -23.49
C LEU A 9 -5.00 25.95 -24.82
N LYS A 10 -5.59 26.44 -25.91
CA LYS A 10 -5.07 26.34 -27.28
C LYS A 10 -5.16 27.69 -27.96
N LEU A 11 -4.06 28.11 -28.57
CA LEU A 11 -3.96 29.37 -29.30
C LEU A 11 -3.34 29.12 -30.67
N ASN A 12 -4.04 29.52 -31.73
CA ASN A 12 -3.51 29.46 -33.08
C ASN A 12 -3.20 30.87 -33.59
N LEU A 13 -1.93 31.14 -33.84
CA LEU A 13 -1.41 32.37 -34.42
C LEU A 13 -0.64 32.08 -35.72
N SER A 14 -0.83 30.91 -36.34
CA SER A 14 -0.17 30.59 -37.59
C SER A 14 -0.69 31.41 -38.77
N HIS A 15 0.13 31.57 -39.80
CA HIS A 15 -0.22 32.30 -41.04
C HIS A 15 -0.62 33.78 -40.85
N ASN A 16 -0.21 34.40 -39.75
CA ASN A 16 -0.55 35.81 -39.46
C ASN A 16 0.54 36.80 -39.87
N TYR A 17 1.62 36.35 -40.52
CA TYR A 17 2.76 37.18 -40.94
C TYR A 17 3.34 38.03 -39.81
N LEU A 18 3.29 37.53 -38.57
CA LEU A 18 3.69 38.28 -37.38
C LEU A 18 5.16 38.66 -37.47
N LYS A 19 5.43 39.97 -37.33
CA LYS A 19 6.79 40.52 -37.31
C LYS A 19 7.41 40.48 -35.91
N HIS A 20 6.57 40.56 -34.88
CA HIS A 20 6.98 40.54 -33.47
C HIS A 20 5.92 39.77 -32.69
N LEU A 21 6.35 38.90 -31.78
CA LEU A 21 5.50 38.41 -30.72
C LEU A 21 5.61 39.37 -29.52
N PRO A 22 4.57 39.43 -28.67
CA PRO A 22 4.69 40.13 -27.41
C PRO A 22 5.77 39.48 -26.53
N ASP A 23 6.31 40.24 -25.57
CA ASP A 23 7.36 39.76 -24.67
C ASP A 23 6.92 38.53 -23.87
N THR A 24 7.90 37.77 -23.37
CA THR A 24 7.71 36.55 -22.56
C THR A 24 6.66 36.74 -21.47
N ASP A 25 6.71 37.88 -20.79
CA ASP A 25 5.85 38.21 -19.65
C ASP A 25 4.37 38.21 -20.03
N CYS A 26 4.04 38.55 -21.28
CA CYS A 26 2.66 38.49 -21.76
C CYS A 26 2.15 37.05 -21.86
N PHE A 27 3.02 36.12 -22.26
CA PHE A 27 2.67 34.71 -22.36
C PHE A 27 2.68 34.00 -21.00
N GLU A 28 3.43 34.50 -20.01
CA GLU A 28 3.35 33.99 -18.63
C GLU A 28 1.98 34.21 -18.00
N GLU A 29 1.22 35.23 -18.43
CA GLU A 29 -0.17 35.45 -18.01
C GLU A 29 -1.13 34.32 -18.48
N LEU A 30 -0.77 33.58 -19.54
CA LEU A 30 -1.56 32.47 -20.11
C LEU A 30 -1.26 31.14 -19.38
N VAL A 31 -1.53 31.10 -18.07
CA VAL A 31 -1.14 30.01 -17.16
C VAL A 31 -1.63 28.62 -17.61
N SER A 32 -2.80 28.55 -18.25
CA SER A 32 -3.39 27.27 -18.68
C SER A 32 -3.00 26.84 -20.09
N LEU A 33 -2.27 27.66 -20.86
CA LEU A 33 -1.98 27.39 -22.26
C LEU A 33 -1.14 26.12 -22.42
N LYS A 34 -1.60 25.20 -23.26
CA LYS A 34 -0.95 23.90 -23.52
C LYS A 34 -0.45 23.78 -24.95
N ILE A 35 -1.18 24.34 -25.92
CA ILE A 35 -0.89 24.20 -27.35
C ILE A 35 -0.79 25.58 -27.98
N LEU A 36 0.31 25.85 -28.67
CA LEU A 36 0.53 27.10 -29.39
C LEU A 36 1.00 26.84 -30.82
N PHE A 37 0.27 27.39 -31.79
CA PHE A 37 0.65 27.33 -33.20
C PHE A 37 1.20 28.65 -33.68
N LEU A 38 2.43 28.63 -34.19
CA LEU A 38 3.18 29.81 -34.62
C LEU A 38 3.90 29.61 -35.96
N HIS A 39 3.61 28.53 -36.68
CA HIS A 39 4.16 28.29 -38.02
C HIS A 39 3.74 29.37 -39.02
N CYS A 40 4.53 29.56 -40.07
CA CYS A 40 4.31 30.57 -41.12
C CYS A 40 4.27 32.04 -40.62
N ASN A 41 5.22 32.43 -39.77
CA ASN A 41 5.47 33.77 -39.21
C ASN A 41 6.94 34.22 -39.41
N LYS A 42 7.23 35.52 -39.25
CA LYS A 42 8.53 36.11 -39.67
C LYS A 42 9.62 36.11 -38.59
N LYS A 43 9.28 36.43 -37.34
CA LYS A 43 10.24 36.50 -36.22
C LYS A 43 9.52 36.19 -34.91
N LEU A 44 10.10 35.30 -34.11
CA LEU A 44 9.54 34.86 -32.84
C LEU A 44 10.55 35.17 -31.74
N THR A 45 10.14 35.98 -30.77
CA THR A 45 10.90 36.33 -29.57
C THR A 45 9.98 36.13 -28.38
N GLY A 46 10.48 35.46 -27.34
CA GLY A 46 9.69 35.08 -26.17
C GLY A 46 8.78 33.87 -26.44
N LEU A 47 9.07 32.76 -25.76
CA LEU A 47 8.33 31.50 -25.93
C LEU A 47 7.65 31.11 -24.61
N PRO A 48 6.36 30.74 -24.64
CA PRO A 48 5.65 30.29 -23.44
C PRO A 48 6.08 28.91 -22.97
N LYS A 49 5.72 28.63 -21.71
CA LYS A 49 5.66 27.27 -21.17
C LYS A 49 4.45 26.53 -21.75
N VAL A 50 4.64 25.83 -22.86
CA VAL A 50 3.62 24.99 -23.52
C VAL A 50 4.05 23.53 -23.61
N ILE A 51 3.10 22.65 -23.92
CA ILE A 51 3.31 21.22 -24.16
C ILE A 51 3.55 20.96 -25.66
N HIS A 52 2.80 21.62 -26.54
CA HIS A 52 2.94 21.51 -28.00
C HIS A 52 3.18 22.88 -28.63
N LEU A 53 4.23 22.96 -29.44
CA LEU A 53 4.60 24.15 -30.19
C LEU A 53 4.81 23.81 -31.68
N THR A 54 4.34 24.66 -32.59
CA THR A 54 4.67 24.56 -34.02
C THR A 54 5.35 25.83 -34.51
N LEU A 55 6.54 25.71 -35.11
CA LEU A 55 7.34 26.81 -35.66
C LEU A 55 7.88 26.50 -37.07
N TYR A 56 7.47 25.40 -37.69
CA TYR A 56 7.84 25.10 -39.08
C TYR A 56 7.47 26.25 -40.03
N SER A 57 8.14 26.32 -41.18
CA SER A 57 7.97 27.42 -42.16
C SER A 57 8.25 28.83 -41.61
N ASN A 58 9.02 28.93 -40.51
CA ASN A 58 9.57 30.18 -40.01
C ASN A 58 11.06 30.26 -40.33
N LYS A 59 11.61 31.48 -40.42
CA LYS A 59 13.06 31.69 -40.60
C LYS A 59 13.91 31.08 -39.47
N VAL A 60 13.35 30.91 -38.28
CA VAL A 60 14.06 30.27 -37.16
C VAL A 60 14.26 28.77 -37.38
N ALA A 61 13.32 28.11 -38.07
CA ALA A 61 13.37 26.68 -38.32
C ALA A 61 14.47 26.28 -39.34
N THR A 62 15.01 27.24 -40.11
CA THR A 62 16.12 27.00 -41.04
C THR A 62 17.49 27.03 -40.36
N VAL A 63 17.57 27.47 -39.11
CA VAL A 63 18.84 27.56 -38.38
C VAL A 63 19.27 26.16 -37.91
N PRO A 64 20.50 25.69 -38.21
CA PRO A 64 21.00 24.42 -37.70
C PRO A 64 20.97 24.37 -36.17
N GLY A 65 20.55 23.25 -35.59
CA GLY A 65 20.44 23.10 -34.13
C GLY A 65 19.24 23.83 -33.49
N TYR A 66 18.39 24.51 -34.27
CA TYR A 66 17.17 25.16 -33.78
C TYR A 66 16.33 24.25 -32.88
N ARG A 67 16.11 23.00 -33.31
CA ARG A 67 15.27 22.05 -32.58
C ARG A 67 15.82 21.77 -31.20
N HIS A 68 17.12 21.47 -31.11
CA HIS A 68 17.80 21.22 -29.85
C HIS A 68 17.74 22.45 -28.94
N TYR A 69 18.02 23.65 -29.48
CA TYR A 69 17.90 24.90 -28.73
C TYR A 69 16.48 25.13 -28.18
N MET A 70 15.43 24.89 -28.97
CA MET A 70 14.03 25.00 -28.50
C MET A 70 13.68 24.01 -27.39
N VAL A 71 14.13 22.75 -27.52
CA VAL A 71 13.91 21.71 -26.51
C VAL A 71 14.54 22.11 -25.18
N ASN A 72 15.76 22.64 -25.20
CA ASN A 72 16.47 23.06 -24.00
C ASN A 72 15.89 24.36 -23.39
N CYS A 73 15.38 25.28 -24.23
CA CYS A 73 14.78 26.52 -23.75
C CYS A 73 13.40 26.35 -23.10
N ILE A 74 12.66 25.29 -23.45
CA ILE A 74 11.29 25.08 -22.96
C ILE A 74 11.17 23.68 -22.32
N PRO A 75 11.50 23.54 -21.03
CA PRO A 75 11.46 22.23 -20.35
C PRO A 75 10.08 21.58 -20.28
N SER A 76 9.00 22.36 -20.41
CA SER A 76 7.63 21.85 -20.42
C SER A 76 7.22 21.24 -21.77
N LEU A 77 8.03 21.44 -22.81
CA LEU A 77 7.72 21.07 -24.18
C LEU A 77 7.82 19.57 -24.34
N LEU A 78 6.76 18.97 -24.86
CA LEU A 78 6.65 17.56 -25.14
C LEU A 78 6.68 17.27 -26.63
N THR A 79 6.13 18.18 -27.43
CA THR A 79 6.04 18.04 -28.87
C THR A 79 6.43 19.33 -29.56
N LEU A 80 7.28 19.20 -30.59
CA LEU A 80 7.73 20.32 -31.40
C LEU A 80 7.51 19.96 -32.87
N ASP A 81 6.75 20.83 -33.55
CA ASP A 81 6.28 20.63 -34.91
C ASP A 81 5.49 19.32 -35.06
N TYR A 82 6.01 18.40 -35.87
CA TYR A 82 5.39 17.11 -36.19
C TYR A 82 5.95 15.96 -35.35
N CYS A 83 6.86 16.21 -34.39
CA CYS A 83 7.58 15.15 -33.68
C CYS A 83 7.51 15.34 -32.17
N VAL A 84 7.23 14.24 -31.45
CA VAL A 84 7.40 14.18 -30.00
C VAL A 84 8.88 14.26 -29.65
N ILE A 85 9.21 15.00 -28.59
CA ILE A 85 10.58 15.15 -28.09
C ILE A 85 10.97 13.88 -27.35
N THR A 86 12.18 13.38 -27.59
CA THR A 86 12.72 12.20 -26.90
C THR A 86 13.76 12.57 -25.85
N ASP A 87 14.05 11.63 -24.94
CA ASP A 87 15.11 11.79 -23.93
C ASP A 87 16.49 12.13 -24.53
N GLU A 88 16.75 11.66 -25.76
CA GLU A 88 17.99 11.95 -26.51
C GLU A 88 18.12 13.45 -26.84
N GLU A 89 17.00 14.12 -27.11
CA GLU A 89 17.00 15.55 -27.43
C GLU A 89 17.10 16.42 -26.18
N GLN A 90 16.61 15.90 -25.04
CA GLN A 90 16.59 16.60 -23.75
C GLN A 90 17.91 16.44 -22.97
N THR A 91 18.61 15.33 -23.15
CA THR A 91 19.86 15.04 -22.45
C THR A 91 21.01 15.13 -23.43
N GLU A 92 21.83 16.16 -23.28
CA GLU A 92 23.06 16.30 -24.05
C GLU A 92 23.98 15.09 -23.84
N ASP A 93 24.71 14.71 -24.89
CA ASP A 93 25.71 13.62 -24.89
C ASP A 93 25.20 12.20 -24.61
N VAL A 94 23.88 11.95 -24.65
CA VAL A 94 23.32 10.60 -24.54
C VAL A 94 22.89 10.09 -25.90
N SER A 95 23.44 8.95 -26.32
CA SER A 95 22.97 8.23 -27.51
C SER A 95 22.15 7.01 -27.11
N PHE A 96 20.95 6.87 -27.66
CA PHE A 96 20.12 5.68 -27.45
C PHE A 96 20.07 4.79 -28.70
N CYS A 97 19.53 3.57 -28.54
CA CYS A 97 19.31 2.68 -29.69
C CYS A 97 18.29 3.27 -30.67
N ALA A 98 18.31 2.82 -31.93
CA ALA A 98 17.54 3.39 -33.04
C ALA A 98 16.03 3.59 -32.75
N ARG A 99 15.45 2.79 -31.84
CA ARG A 99 14.06 2.96 -31.40
C ARG A 99 13.81 4.30 -30.68
N PHE A 100 14.69 4.71 -29.77
CA PHE A 100 14.53 5.90 -28.93
C PHE A 100 15.20 7.14 -29.52
N ARG A 101 15.71 7.01 -30.75
CA ARG A 101 16.37 8.10 -31.45
C ARG A 101 15.41 9.24 -31.74
N ALA A 102 15.90 10.48 -31.63
CA ALA A 102 15.22 11.68 -32.08
C ALA A 102 14.78 11.57 -33.54
N MET A 103 13.65 12.20 -33.89
CA MET A 103 13.09 12.24 -35.25
C MET A 103 12.80 10.88 -35.90
N ASN A 104 12.56 9.83 -35.12
CA ASN A 104 12.14 8.52 -35.64
C ASN A 104 10.70 8.56 -36.20
N LYS A 105 10.37 7.68 -37.15
CA LYS A 105 9.02 7.57 -37.74
C LYS A 105 7.93 7.33 -36.69
N TYR A 106 8.23 6.63 -35.61
CA TYR A 106 7.25 6.26 -34.57
C TYR A 106 6.91 7.39 -33.57
N ILE A 107 7.63 8.51 -33.62
CA ILE A 107 7.35 9.70 -32.79
C ILE A 107 6.62 10.80 -33.55
N ASN A 108 6.27 10.54 -34.82
CA ASN A 108 5.54 11.50 -35.64
C ASN A 108 4.09 11.63 -35.15
N ILE A 109 3.63 12.87 -35.09
CA ILE A 109 2.26 13.24 -34.71
C ILE A 109 1.58 14.00 -35.84
N CYS A 110 0.26 13.85 -35.93
CA CYS A 110 -0.56 14.76 -36.72
C CYS A 110 -0.81 16.03 -35.90
N ILE A 111 -0.67 17.21 -36.52
CA ILE A 111 -0.97 18.47 -35.87
C ILE A 111 -2.50 18.59 -35.73
N PRO A 112 -3.04 18.83 -34.54
CA PRO A 112 -4.47 18.88 -34.36
C PRO A 112 -5.04 20.21 -34.86
N GLU A 113 -5.76 20.14 -35.97
CA GLU A 113 -6.40 21.30 -36.59
C GLU A 113 -7.67 21.73 -35.86
N PHE A 114 -8.11 22.96 -36.11
CA PHE A 114 -9.40 23.43 -35.64
C PHE A 114 -10.49 22.96 -36.61
N ILE A 115 -11.44 22.18 -36.12
CA ILE A 115 -12.53 21.66 -36.95
C ILE A 115 -13.70 22.66 -36.88
N PRO A 116 -14.09 23.30 -38.00
CA PRO A 116 -15.23 24.20 -37.99
C PRO A 116 -16.54 23.44 -37.69
N ASN A 117 -17.51 24.12 -37.09
CA ASN A 117 -18.86 23.61 -36.80
C ASN A 117 -18.95 22.52 -35.72
N ILE A 118 -17.95 22.44 -34.82
CA ILE A 118 -17.99 21.58 -33.63
C ILE A 118 -18.26 22.41 -32.38
N THR A 119 -18.88 21.80 -31.36
CA THR A 119 -19.13 22.45 -30.07
C THR A 119 -17.84 22.66 -29.26
N ASP A 120 -17.82 23.69 -28.43
CA ASP A 120 -16.65 24.00 -27.58
C ASP A 120 -16.26 22.85 -26.65
N GLU A 121 -17.26 22.13 -26.11
CA GLU A 121 -17.04 20.94 -25.27
C GLU A 121 -16.29 19.84 -26.03
N MET A 122 -16.64 19.63 -27.29
CA MET A 122 -15.99 18.64 -28.13
C MET A 122 -14.59 19.09 -28.53
N HIS A 123 -14.36 20.40 -28.72
CA HIS A 123 -13.00 20.94 -28.88
C HIS A 123 -12.13 20.72 -27.64
N LEU A 124 -12.70 20.90 -26.44
CA LEU A 124 -12.01 20.64 -25.18
C LEU A 124 -11.66 19.15 -25.03
N PHE A 125 -12.61 18.26 -25.31
CA PHE A 125 -12.38 16.81 -25.29
C PHE A 125 -11.29 16.39 -26.30
N ASN A 126 -11.34 16.92 -27.53
CA ASN A 126 -10.33 16.64 -28.55
C ASN A 126 -8.94 17.10 -28.09
N LEU A 127 -8.84 18.26 -27.44
CA LEU A 127 -7.59 18.76 -26.88
C LEU A 127 -7.04 17.83 -25.79
N GLU A 128 -7.89 17.32 -24.90
CA GLU A 128 -7.49 16.35 -23.89
C GLU A 128 -6.98 15.05 -24.52
N VAL A 129 -7.67 14.56 -25.56
CA VAL A 129 -7.27 13.38 -26.32
C VAL A 129 -5.91 13.60 -26.99
N ASP A 130 -5.66 14.77 -27.57
CA ASP A 130 -4.38 15.09 -28.21
C ASP A 130 -3.23 15.17 -27.20
N ILE A 131 -3.44 15.85 -26.06
CA ILE A 131 -2.46 15.90 -24.97
C ILE A 131 -2.16 14.49 -24.45
N TYR A 132 -3.19 13.65 -24.28
CA TYR A 132 -3.02 12.26 -23.88
C TYR A 132 -2.18 11.48 -24.91
N ARG A 133 -2.46 11.64 -26.20
CA ARG A 133 -1.69 11.00 -27.28
C ARG A 133 -0.23 11.42 -27.25
N PHE A 134 0.05 12.72 -27.09
CA PHE A 134 1.42 13.23 -26.99
C PHE A 134 2.17 12.61 -25.82
N LYS A 135 1.55 12.60 -24.62
CA LYS A 135 2.12 11.95 -23.42
C LYS A 135 2.35 10.48 -23.65
N ARG A 136 1.40 9.79 -24.28
CA ARG A 136 1.51 8.36 -24.50
C ARG A 136 2.65 8.00 -25.45
N ILE A 137 2.79 8.75 -26.54
CA ILE A 137 3.91 8.55 -27.48
C ILE A 137 5.24 8.84 -26.78
N ASN A 138 5.32 9.89 -25.97
CA ASN A 138 6.52 10.19 -25.19
C ASN A 138 6.87 9.05 -24.22
N GLU A 139 5.92 8.58 -23.41
CA GLU A 139 6.11 7.46 -22.47
C GLU A 139 6.61 6.18 -23.14
N LEU A 140 6.12 5.89 -24.35
CA LEU A 140 6.52 4.70 -25.09
C LEU A 140 7.93 4.79 -25.68
N ASN A 141 8.40 6.02 -25.94
CA ASN A 141 9.68 6.35 -26.58
C ASN A 141 10.70 7.00 -25.63
N SER A 142 10.39 7.12 -24.34
CA SER A 142 11.31 7.57 -23.31
C SER A 142 11.96 6.36 -22.62
N PRO A 143 13.25 6.06 -22.87
CA PRO A 143 13.96 5.01 -22.16
C PRO A 143 13.96 5.22 -20.65
N SER A 144 14.04 6.47 -20.17
CA SER A 144 14.02 6.81 -18.75
C SER A 144 12.70 6.39 -18.09
N ILE A 145 11.57 6.74 -18.69
CA ILE A 145 10.23 6.37 -18.18
C ILE A 145 10.09 4.84 -18.14
N ARG A 146 10.57 4.15 -19.18
CA ARG A 146 10.49 2.68 -19.24
C ARG A 146 11.33 2.01 -18.15
N ILE A 147 12.57 2.47 -17.94
CA ILE A 147 13.46 1.94 -16.89
C ILE A 147 12.84 2.18 -15.51
N GLN A 148 12.33 3.39 -15.25
CA GLN A 148 11.67 3.71 -13.99
C GLN A 148 10.42 2.84 -13.75
N SER A 149 9.60 2.62 -14.77
CA SER A 149 8.42 1.76 -14.70
C SER A 149 8.78 0.31 -14.36
N LEU A 150 9.80 -0.24 -15.04
CA LEU A 150 10.32 -1.58 -14.76
C LEU A 150 10.85 -1.70 -13.32
N PHE A 151 11.63 -0.72 -12.86
CA PHE A 151 12.17 -0.71 -11.50
C PHE A 151 11.08 -0.62 -10.44
N ARG A 152 10.10 0.29 -10.60
CA ARG A 152 8.95 0.41 -9.69
C ARG A 152 8.18 -0.91 -9.61
N GLY A 153 7.94 -1.56 -10.75
CA GLY A 153 7.30 -2.87 -10.81
C GLY A 153 8.11 -3.98 -10.12
N PHE A 154 9.43 -4.01 -10.34
CA PHE A 154 10.33 -4.95 -9.65
C PHE A 154 10.30 -4.74 -8.14
N ARG A 155 10.47 -3.50 -7.68
CA ARG A 155 10.45 -3.15 -6.25
C ARG A 155 9.13 -3.55 -5.59
N ALA A 156 8.01 -3.29 -6.24
CA ALA A 156 6.68 -3.69 -5.74
C ALA A 156 6.60 -5.21 -5.58
N ARG A 157 6.93 -5.99 -6.62
CA ARG A 157 6.89 -7.47 -6.56
C ARG A 157 7.80 -8.05 -5.49
N THR A 158 9.02 -7.51 -5.36
CA THR A 158 9.97 -7.94 -4.32
C THR A 158 9.43 -7.65 -2.92
N THR A 159 8.82 -6.48 -2.72
CA THR A 159 8.19 -6.12 -1.44
C THR A 159 7.05 -7.09 -1.09
N TYR A 160 6.16 -7.37 -2.04
CA TYR A 160 5.08 -8.35 -1.83
C TYR A 160 5.61 -9.76 -1.57
N LYS A 161 6.63 -10.21 -2.31
CA LYS A 161 7.26 -11.52 -2.09
C LYS A 161 7.82 -11.63 -0.67
N ASN A 162 8.52 -10.60 -0.18
CA ASN A 162 9.08 -10.59 1.17
C ASN A 162 7.97 -10.59 2.24
N TYR A 163 6.89 -9.85 2.02
CA TYR A 163 5.73 -9.86 2.90
C TYR A 163 5.08 -11.25 2.98
N PHE A 164 4.77 -11.88 1.84
CA PHE A 164 4.13 -13.20 1.81
C PHE A 164 5.03 -14.31 2.37
N THR A 165 6.34 -14.26 2.09
CA THR A 165 7.29 -15.23 2.65
C THR A 165 7.39 -15.12 4.17
N THR A 166 7.45 -13.90 4.70
CA THR A 166 7.45 -13.65 6.16
C THR A 166 6.14 -14.12 6.80
N LYS A 167 4.99 -13.77 6.21
CA LYS A 167 3.68 -14.22 6.68
C LYS A 167 3.58 -15.74 6.70
N LYS A 168 4.03 -16.41 5.63
CA LYS A 168 4.05 -17.89 5.54
C LYS A 168 4.93 -18.52 6.63
N LYS A 169 6.13 -17.97 6.88
CA LYS A 169 7.02 -18.45 7.96
C LYS A 169 6.35 -18.33 9.33
N ASN A 170 5.72 -17.19 9.62
CA ASN A 170 5.02 -16.97 10.89
C ASN A 170 3.84 -17.95 11.08
N ILE A 171 3.04 -18.17 10.03
CA ILE A 171 1.96 -19.16 10.05
C ILE A 171 2.50 -20.56 10.36
N ILE A 172 3.57 -20.98 9.67
CA ILE A 172 4.20 -22.29 9.90
C ILE A 172 4.70 -22.40 11.34
N GLN A 173 5.31 -21.34 11.89
CA GLN A 173 5.80 -21.34 13.26
C GLN A 173 4.66 -21.48 14.27
N ILE A 174 3.59 -20.72 14.12
CA ILE A 174 2.38 -20.83 14.96
C ILE A 174 1.80 -22.24 14.87
N GLN A 175 1.65 -22.78 13.66
CA GLN A 175 1.15 -24.13 13.44
C GLN A 175 2.04 -25.19 14.12
N LYS A 176 3.36 -25.06 14.02
CA LYS A 176 4.31 -25.97 14.69
C LYS A 176 4.16 -25.91 16.21
N SER A 177 4.08 -24.71 16.78
CA SER A 177 3.89 -24.53 18.23
C SER A 177 2.58 -25.15 18.72
N ILE A 178 1.47 -24.90 18.01
CA ILE A 178 0.15 -25.47 18.38
C ILE A 178 0.18 -26.99 18.28
N ARG A 179 0.68 -27.55 17.17
CA ARG A 179 0.80 -29.00 16.99
C ARG A 179 1.67 -29.63 18.07
N GLY A 180 2.79 -29.00 18.42
CA GLY A 180 3.67 -29.43 19.51
C GLY A 180 2.94 -29.44 20.86
N CYS A 181 2.25 -28.35 21.21
CA CYS A 181 1.47 -28.27 22.45
C CYS A 181 0.37 -29.34 22.53
N LEU A 182 -0.36 -29.56 21.44
CA LEU A 182 -1.40 -30.59 21.37
C LEU A 182 -0.82 -32.01 21.52
N LEU A 183 0.30 -32.29 20.85
CA LEU A 183 1.01 -33.57 20.97
C LEU A 183 1.52 -33.79 22.40
N CYS A 184 2.18 -32.79 23.00
CA CYS A 184 2.62 -32.86 24.40
C CYS A 184 1.44 -33.06 25.36
N GLY A 185 0.30 -32.41 25.11
CA GLY A 185 -0.93 -32.60 25.88
C GLY A 185 -1.44 -34.04 25.79
N LYS A 186 -1.49 -34.61 24.58
CA LYS A 186 -1.89 -36.00 24.34
C LYS A 186 -0.95 -36.98 25.04
N LEU A 187 0.36 -36.84 24.85
CA LEU A 187 1.38 -37.69 25.49
C LEU A 187 1.29 -37.63 27.02
N LYS A 188 1.05 -36.44 27.58
CA LYS A 188 0.89 -36.28 29.04
C LYS A 188 -0.35 -37.00 29.56
N LEU A 189 -1.45 -36.98 28.82
CA LEU A 189 -2.67 -37.72 29.17
C LEU A 189 -2.44 -39.24 29.08
N GLU A 190 -1.82 -39.72 28.01
CA GLU A 190 -1.47 -41.13 27.85
C GLU A 190 -0.55 -41.60 28.99
N LEU A 191 0.50 -40.83 29.31
CA LEU A 191 1.39 -41.12 30.44
C LEU A 191 0.64 -41.13 31.78
N TYR A 192 -0.29 -40.20 32.01
CA TYR A 192 -1.13 -40.19 33.20
C TYR A 192 -1.96 -41.47 33.33
N HIS A 193 -2.54 -41.95 32.22
CA HIS A 193 -3.32 -43.18 32.21
C HIS A 193 -2.47 -44.41 32.52
N ILE A 194 -1.29 -44.55 31.90
CA ILE A 194 -0.34 -45.64 32.16
C ILE A 194 0.11 -45.62 33.62
N MET A 195 0.56 -44.47 34.11
CA MET A 195 1.02 -44.32 35.51
C MET A 195 -0.10 -44.59 36.53
N ARG A 196 -1.36 -44.33 36.17
CA ARG A 196 -2.50 -44.65 37.02
C ARG A 196 -2.78 -46.15 37.10
N GLN A 197 -2.59 -46.90 36.01
CA GLN A 197 -2.71 -48.36 36.02
C GLN A 197 -1.66 -49.00 36.95
N GLU A 198 -0.45 -48.45 36.96
CA GLU A 198 0.67 -48.88 37.82
C GLU A 198 0.61 -48.34 39.27
N GLY A 199 -0.43 -47.59 39.65
CA GLY A 199 -0.54 -46.98 40.99
C GLY A 199 0.40 -45.80 41.26
N LEU A 200 1.17 -45.34 40.27
CA LEU A 200 2.16 -44.26 40.34
C LEU A 200 1.61 -42.90 39.86
N ALA A 201 0.29 -42.71 39.83
CA ALA A 201 -0.37 -41.50 39.33
C ALA A 201 0.15 -40.18 39.96
N HIS A 202 0.66 -40.24 41.19
CA HIS A 202 1.19 -39.06 41.90
C HIS A 202 2.40 -38.41 41.21
N LEU A 203 3.17 -39.15 40.40
CA LEU A 203 4.37 -38.65 39.71
C LEU A 203 4.05 -37.69 38.55
N THR A 204 2.83 -37.75 38.02
CA THR A 204 2.39 -36.92 36.88
C THR A 204 1.67 -35.64 37.31
N LEU A 205 1.43 -35.48 38.62
CA LEU A 205 0.76 -34.33 39.20
C LEU A 205 1.69 -33.12 39.26
N THR A 206 1.15 -31.93 39.03
CA THR A 206 1.87 -30.68 39.29
C THR A 206 2.08 -30.47 40.78
N LYS A 207 3.12 -29.71 41.17
CA LYS A 207 3.40 -29.37 42.58
C LYS A 207 2.17 -28.84 43.32
N HIS A 208 1.34 -28.03 42.65
CA HIS A 208 0.08 -27.52 43.22
C HIS A 208 -0.96 -28.63 43.44
N GLN A 209 -1.11 -29.54 42.47
CA GLN A 209 -2.04 -30.68 42.60
C GLN A 209 -1.62 -31.65 43.70
N VAL A 210 -0.31 -31.89 43.86
CA VAL A 210 0.25 -32.67 44.98
C VAL A 210 -0.07 -31.99 46.31
N LYS A 211 0.19 -30.68 46.45
CA LYS A 211 -0.18 -29.92 47.66
C LYS A 211 -1.68 -30.02 47.97
N LYS A 212 -2.54 -29.92 46.95
CA LYS A 212 -3.99 -30.03 47.11
C LYS A 212 -4.43 -31.45 47.52
N SER A 213 -3.81 -32.50 46.99
CA SER A 213 -4.15 -33.89 47.38
C SER A 213 -3.74 -34.18 48.83
N VAL A 214 -2.55 -33.73 49.24
CA VAL A 214 -2.06 -33.85 50.62
C VAL A 214 -2.96 -33.08 51.59
N ALA A 215 -3.36 -31.85 51.23
CA ALA A 215 -4.28 -31.06 52.05
C ALA A 215 -5.66 -31.73 52.18
N LYS A 216 -6.22 -32.26 51.08
CA LYS A 216 -7.48 -33.03 51.11
C LYS A 216 -7.38 -34.24 52.02
N ALA A 217 -6.28 -35.00 51.97
CA ALA A 217 -6.07 -36.16 52.82
C ALA A 217 -6.02 -35.78 54.31
N LYS A 218 -5.36 -34.66 54.64
CA LYS A 218 -5.33 -34.10 56.01
C LYS A 218 -6.71 -33.67 56.49
N ILE A 219 -7.46 -32.94 55.68
CA ILE A 219 -8.83 -32.52 56.00
C ILE A 219 -9.73 -33.73 56.21
N PHE A 220 -9.66 -34.73 55.32
CA PHE A 220 -10.46 -35.95 55.44
C PHE A 220 -10.15 -36.70 56.73
N LYS A 221 -8.87 -36.87 57.09
CA LYS A 221 -8.48 -37.45 58.38
C LYS A 221 -9.02 -36.67 59.57
N ALA A 222 -8.95 -35.33 59.52
CA ALA A 222 -9.47 -34.48 60.59
C ALA A 222 -11.01 -34.58 60.73
N VAL A 223 -11.74 -34.65 59.62
CA VAL A 223 -13.19 -34.85 59.60
C VAL A 223 -13.56 -36.22 60.16
N GLN A 224 -12.87 -37.28 59.74
CA GLN A 224 -13.08 -38.64 60.26
C GLN A 224 -12.86 -38.69 61.78
N PHE A 225 -11.79 -38.07 62.27
CA PHE A 225 -11.51 -37.99 63.70
C PHE A 225 -12.59 -37.21 64.47
N ARG A 226 -13.07 -36.09 63.92
CA ARG A 226 -14.16 -35.30 64.52
C ARG A 226 -15.47 -36.09 64.57
N LEU A 227 -15.83 -36.79 63.50
CA LEU A 227 -17.02 -37.64 63.45
C LEU A 227 -16.93 -38.77 64.49
N LYS A 228 -15.76 -39.39 64.65
CA LYS A 228 -15.52 -40.41 65.68
C LYS A 228 -15.77 -39.84 67.08
N ARG A 229 -15.19 -38.68 67.40
CA ARG A 229 -15.42 -37.98 68.69
C ARG A 229 -16.88 -37.62 68.95
N ILE A 230 -17.60 -37.17 67.93
CA ILE A 230 -19.04 -36.85 68.06
C ILE A 230 -19.83 -38.12 68.39
N ARG A 231 -19.54 -39.25 67.71
CA ARG A 231 -20.17 -40.54 68.01
C ARG A 231 -19.88 -41.00 69.44
N GLU A 232 -18.63 -40.89 69.89
CA GLU A 232 -18.23 -41.21 71.27
C GLU A 232 -18.97 -40.35 72.30
N LYS A 233 -19.03 -39.02 72.09
CA LYS A 233 -19.77 -38.10 72.97
C LYS A 233 -21.27 -38.38 73.00
N ASN A 234 -21.87 -38.68 71.86
CA ASN A 234 -23.30 -39.04 71.79
C ASN A 234 -23.57 -40.37 72.52
N CYS A 235 -22.65 -41.33 72.44
CA CYS A 235 -22.75 -42.60 73.18
C CYS A 235 -22.72 -42.35 74.70
N ILE A 236 -21.78 -41.52 75.18
CA ILE A 236 -21.68 -41.14 76.60
C ILE A 236 -22.92 -40.38 77.06
N LYS A 237 -23.42 -39.42 76.27
CA LYS A 237 -24.61 -38.64 76.61
C LYS A 237 -25.86 -39.53 76.71
N ASN A 238 -26.00 -40.52 75.83
CA ASN A 238 -27.07 -41.51 75.87
C ASN A 238 -26.95 -42.46 77.07
N MET A 239 -25.73 -42.79 77.51
CA MET A 239 -25.54 -43.55 78.75
C MET A 239 -25.92 -42.73 79.99
N LEU A 240 -25.49 -41.46 80.06
CA LEU A 240 -25.81 -40.57 81.20
C LEU A 240 -27.31 -40.26 81.30
N SER A 241 -28.01 -40.10 80.18
CA SER A 241 -29.46 -39.89 80.18
C SER A 241 -30.23 -41.15 80.60
N ARG A 242 -29.71 -42.34 80.33
CA ARG A 242 -30.24 -43.59 80.88
C ARG A 242 -30.02 -43.68 82.40
N CYS A 243 -28.84 -43.34 82.90
CA CYS A 243 -28.57 -43.33 84.33
C CYS A 243 -29.45 -42.34 85.11
N ARG A 244 -29.73 -41.14 84.56
CA ARG A 244 -30.63 -40.17 85.21
C ARG A 244 -32.07 -40.63 85.31
N LYS A 245 -32.58 -41.33 84.28
CA LYS A 245 -33.93 -41.92 84.33
C LYS A 245 -34.04 -42.99 85.41
N PHE A 246 -32.98 -43.77 85.63
CA PHE A 246 -32.95 -44.74 86.73
C PHE A 246 -32.96 -44.08 88.12
N SER A 247 -32.31 -42.92 88.29
CA SER A 247 -32.31 -42.20 89.58
C SER A 247 -33.60 -41.42 89.88
N GLU A 248 -34.41 -41.09 88.88
CA GLU A 248 -35.71 -40.41 89.05
C GLU A 248 -36.85 -41.40 89.38
N GLU A 249 -36.67 -42.70 89.15
CA GLU A 249 -37.65 -43.75 89.50
C GLU A 249 -37.51 -44.26 90.96
N GLU A 250 -36.48 -43.84 91.71
CA GLU A 250 -36.19 -44.32 93.09
C GLU A 250 -36.58 -43.35 94.23
N SER A 251 -37.30 -42.25 93.96
CA SER A 251 -37.83 -41.37 95.02
C SER A 251 -39.35 -41.54 95.22
N PRO A 252 -39.81 -42.41 96.15
CA PRO A 252 -41.22 -42.48 96.55
C PRO A 252 -41.47 -41.44 97.65
N GLU A 253 -42.27 -40.41 97.37
CA GLU A 253 -42.79 -39.53 98.41
C GLU A 253 -44.10 -40.11 98.98
N LEU A 254 -44.02 -40.31 100.29
CA LEU A 254 -45.03 -40.57 101.33
C LEU A 254 -46.25 -39.64 101.29
#